data_AF-A0A2E8GXN8-F1
#
_entry.id   AF-A0A2E8GXN8-F1
#
_cell.length_a   1.000
_cell.length_b   1.000
_cell.length_c   1.000
_cell.angle_alpha   90.00
_cell.angle_beta   90.00
_cell.angle_gamma   90.00
#
_symmetry.space_group_name_H-M   'P 1'
#
loop_
_entity.id
_entity.type
_entity.pdbx_description
1 polymer ?
#
loop_
_entity_poly.entity_id
_entity_poly.type
_entity_poly.pdbx_seq_one_letter_code
_entity_poly.pdbx_strand_id
1 'polypeptide(L)'
;MAVLVVACEDPYQAGLQAFEDGDWATAIDRLERVAPFHLNYRDAQQLIRESQFAGGVEAIDKGQWELAVRYLRQIDERDPNHAAARDHVGAAFYEMARRAFAGGDSKEALRLSHIVHSTCSRFDEARDLARQARRRLDEEEALTAPG
;
A
#
# COMPACT_ATOMS: atom_id res chain seq x y z
N MET A 1 -7.47 -42.64 25.42
CA MET A 1 -7.41 -41.17 25.48
C MET A 1 -6.56 -40.71 24.30
N ALA A 2 -7.19 -40.16 23.26
CA ALA A 2 -6.47 -39.60 22.12
C ALA A 2 -5.94 -38.22 22.52
N VAL A 3 -4.63 -38.09 22.65
CA VAL A 3 -3.98 -36.78 22.75
C VAL A 3 -4.08 -36.17 21.36
N LEU A 4 -4.94 -35.17 21.21
CA LEU A 4 -4.89 -34.25 20.08
C LEU A 4 -3.54 -33.52 20.17
N VAL A 5 -2.55 -34.02 19.43
CA VAL A 5 -1.40 -33.22 19.04
C VAL A 5 -1.98 -32.17 18.10
N VAL A 6 -2.38 -31.02 18.65
CA VAL A 6 -2.51 -29.82 17.85
C VAL A 6 -1.09 -29.58 17.34
N ALA A 7 -0.84 -29.95 16.09
CA ALA A 7 0.36 -29.54 15.39
C ALA A 7 0.29 -28.01 15.33
N CYS A 8 0.85 -27.36 16.35
CA CYS A 8 1.14 -25.95 16.31
C CYS A 8 2.30 -25.85 15.32
N GLU A 9 1.98 -25.84 14.03
CA GLU A 9 2.94 -25.57 12.97
C GLU A 9 3.67 -24.28 13.36
N ASP A 10 5.00 -24.35 13.36
CA ASP A 10 5.82 -23.21 13.75
C ASP A 10 5.44 -22.02 12.85
N PRO A 11 4.96 -20.90 13.42
CA PRO A 11 4.55 -19.73 12.64
C PRO A 11 5.65 -19.24 11.70
N TYR A 12 6.92 -19.44 12.07
CA TYR A 12 8.06 -19.12 11.23
C TYR A 12 8.11 -20.01 9.97
N GLN A 13 7.97 -21.32 10.13
CA GLN A 13 8.02 -22.27 9.01
C GLN A 13 6.81 -22.11 8.07
N ALA A 14 5.61 -21.94 8.65
CA ALA A 14 4.40 -21.68 7.87
C ALA A 14 4.51 -20.38 7.07
N GLY A 15 5.09 -19.34 7.68
CA GLY A 15 5.32 -18.06 7.04
C GLY A 15 6.38 -18.10 5.94
N LEU A 16 7.46 -18.87 6.16
CA LEU A 16 8.50 -19.09 5.15
C LEU A 16 7.94 -19.84 3.93
N GLN A 17 7.14 -20.90 4.14
CA GLN A 17 6.51 -21.62 3.04
C GLN A 17 5.61 -20.70 2.21
N ALA A 18 4.74 -19.92 2.87
CA ALA A 18 3.87 -18.97 2.18
C ALA A 18 4.65 -17.88 1.42
N PHE A 19 5.81 -17.46 1.95
CA PHE A 19 6.71 -16.52 1.28
C PHE A 19 7.29 -17.12 -0.01
N GLU A 20 7.74 -18.37 0.04
CA GLU A 20 8.26 -19.09 -1.13
C GLU A 20 7.17 -19.34 -2.18
N ASP A 21 5.94 -19.57 -1.74
CA ASP A 21 4.77 -19.74 -2.62
C ASP A 21 4.26 -18.40 -3.21
N GLY A 22 4.80 -17.26 -2.77
CA GLY A 22 4.35 -15.92 -3.17
C GLY A 22 3.00 -15.51 -2.58
N ASP A 23 2.49 -16.24 -1.59
CA ASP A 23 1.31 -15.83 -0.82
C ASP A 23 1.73 -14.81 0.24
N TRP A 24 1.95 -13.56 -0.20
CA TRP A 24 2.43 -12.47 0.65
C TRP A 24 1.52 -12.20 1.85
N ALA A 25 0.19 -12.33 1.67
CA ALA A 25 -0.78 -12.10 2.74
C ALA A 25 -0.63 -13.14 3.84
N THR A 26 -0.55 -14.41 3.47
CA THR A 26 -0.38 -15.51 4.42
C THR A 26 1.01 -15.48 5.04
N ALA A 27 2.05 -15.18 4.26
CA ALA A 27 3.41 -15.03 4.76
C ALA A 27 3.46 -14.00 5.90
N ILE A 28 2.89 -12.80 5.70
CA ILE A 28 2.85 -11.75 6.73
C ILE A 28 2.08 -12.21 7.96
N ASP A 29 0.85 -12.73 7.82
CA ASP A 29 0.02 -13.16 8.97
C ASP A 29 0.72 -14.23 9.82
N ARG A 30 1.42 -15.18 9.18
CA ARG A 30 2.14 -16.25 9.88
C ARG A 30 3.40 -15.72 10.55
N LEU A 31 4.20 -14.93 9.85
CA LEU A 31 5.45 -14.39 10.38
C LEU A 31 5.22 -13.38 11.51
N GLU A 32 4.10 -12.63 11.51
CA GLU A 32 3.75 -11.72 12.61
C GLU A 32 3.47 -12.44 13.93
N ARG A 33 3.16 -13.74 13.90
CA ARG A 33 2.94 -14.57 15.09
C ARG A 33 4.25 -15.10 15.68
N VAL A 34 5.39 -14.89 15.01
CA VAL A 34 6.70 -15.26 15.54
C VAL A 34 7.02 -14.41 16.76
N ALA A 35 7.23 -15.04 17.92
CA ALA A 35 7.45 -14.33 19.17
C ALA A 35 8.76 -13.52 19.14
N PRO A 36 8.84 -12.35 19.82
CA PRO A 36 10.05 -11.52 19.87
C PRO A 36 11.32 -12.20 20.39
N PHE A 37 11.16 -13.23 21.22
CA PHE A 37 12.26 -14.01 21.79
C PHE A 37 12.59 -15.26 20.97
N HIS A 38 11.88 -15.49 19.86
CA HIS A 38 12.15 -16.60 18.96
C HIS A 38 13.50 -16.39 18.26
N LEU A 39 14.25 -17.48 18.04
CA LEU A 39 15.56 -17.42 17.40
C LEU A 39 15.49 -16.74 16.02
N ASN A 40 14.41 -17.00 15.29
CA ASN A 40 14.20 -16.48 13.93
C ASN A 40 13.38 -15.18 13.91
N TYR A 41 13.18 -14.50 15.04
CA TYR A 41 12.36 -13.28 15.07
C TYR A 41 12.89 -12.18 14.14
N ARG A 42 14.21 -11.97 14.12
CA ARG A 42 14.83 -10.97 13.22
C ARG A 42 14.60 -11.31 11.75
N ASP A 43 14.71 -12.59 11.43
CA ASP A 43 14.51 -13.11 10.07
C ASP A 43 13.05 -12.97 9.66
N ALA A 44 12.11 -13.34 10.55
CA ALA A 44 10.68 -13.13 10.36
C ALA A 44 10.34 -11.66 10.08
N GLN A 45 10.94 -10.72 10.82
CA GLN A 45 10.73 -9.29 10.56
C GLN A 45 11.30 -8.83 9.22
N GLN A 46 12.38 -9.43 8.74
CA GLN A 46 12.94 -9.17 7.42
C GLN A 46 12.01 -9.71 6.32
N LEU A 47 11.60 -10.98 6.44
CA LEU A 47 10.66 -11.62 5.51
C LEU A 47 9.31 -10.90 5.45
N ILE A 48 8.80 -10.36 6.56
CA ILE A 48 7.59 -9.52 6.56
C ILE A 48 7.79 -8.29 5.67
N ARG A 49 8.92 -7.58 5.80
CA ARG A 49 9.21 -6.39 4.98
C ARG A 49 9.33 -6.74 3.50
N GLU A 50 10.00 -7.84 3.20
CA GLU A 50 10.14 -8.32 1.82
C GLU A 50 8.79 -8.73 1.24
N SER A 51 7.95 -9.44 2.01
CA SER A 51 6.59 -9.81 1.62
C SER A 51 5.72 -8.58 1.35
N GLN A 52 5.78 -7.57 2.23
CA GLN A 52 5.08 -6.30 2.05
C GLN A 52 5.56 -5.59 0.79
N PHE A 53 6.88 -5.57 0.52
CA PHE A 53 7.40 -4.89 -0.65
C PHE A 53 7.00 -5.61 -1.93
N ALA A 54 7.21 -6.93 -1.99
CA ALA A 54 6.87 -7.77 -3.14
C ALA A 54 5.37 -7.75 -3.44
N GLY A 55 4.52 -7.96 -2.42
CA GLY A 55 3.07 -7.90 -2.59
C GLY A 55 2.57 -6.50 -2.96
N GLY A 56 3.24 -5.46 -2.47
CA GLY A 56 3.00 -4.08 -2.88
C GLY A 56 3.29 -3.84 -4.36
N VAL A 57 4.45 -4.26 -4.84
CA VAL A 57 4.86 -4.15 -6.25
C VAL A 57 3.95 -4.99 -7.16
N GLU A 58 3.61 -6.22 -6.76
CA GLU A 58 2.69 -7.05 -7.54
C GLU A 58 1.28 -6.42 -7.63
N ALA A 59 0.81 -5.80 -6.56
CA ALA A 59 -0.45 -5.06 -6.58
C ALA A 59 -0.39 -3.82 -7.49
N ILE A 60 0.75 -3.12 -7.56
CA ILE A 60 0.99 -2.05 -8.55
C ILE A 60 0.85 -2.62 -9.97
N ASP A 61 1.51 -3.73 -10.27
CA ASP A 61 1.49 -4.34 -11.61
C ASP A 61 0.08 -4.80 -12.03
N LYS A 62 -0.72 -5.26 -11.07
CA LYS A 62 -2.13 -5.63 -11.28
C LYS A 62 -3.08 -4.41 -11.28
N GLY A 63 -2.59 -3.20 -11.03
CA GLY A 63 -3.38 -1.99 -10.94
C GLY A 63 -4.33 -1.95 -9.73
N GLN A 64 -4.01 -2.71 -8.69
CA GLN A 64 -4.71 -2.82 -7.40
C GLN A 64 -4.12 -1.81 -6.41
N TRP A 65 -4.28 -0.52 -6.72
CA TRP A 65 -3.59 0.58 -6.04
C TRP A 65 -3.86 0.65 -4.53
N GLU A 66 -5.09 0.39 -4.10
CA GLU A 66 -5.47 0.40 -2.68
C GLU A 66 -4.75 -0.71 -1.90
N LEU A 67 -4.60 -1.89 -2.52
CA LEU A 67 -3.89 -3.01 -1.94
C LEU A 67 -2.38 -2.72 -1.89
N ALA A 68 -1.83 -2.14 -2.96
CA ALA A 68 -0.43 -1.71 -3.00
C ALA A 68 -0.11 -0.72 -1.87
N VAL A 69 -0.96 0.30 -1.67
CA VAL A 69 -0.81 1.27 -0.58
C VAL A 69 -0.85 0.60 0.79
N ARG A 70 -1.73 -0.38 0.99
CA ARG A 70 -1.83 -1.12 2.27
C ARG A 70 -0.53 -1.86 2.59
N TYR A 71 0.05 -2.55 1.62
CA TYR A 71 1.30 -3.26 1.83
C TYR A 71 2.49 -2.31 2.05
N LEU A 72 2.63 -1.29 1.20
CA LEU A 72 3.82 -0.43 1.16
C LEU A 72 3.85 0.63 2.27
N ARG A 73 2.69 1.10 2.77
CA ARG A 73 2.65 2.04 3.91
C ARG A 73 3.22 1.44 5.19
N GLN A 74 3.01 0.14 5.41
CA GLN A 74 3.54 -0.53 6.60
C GLN A 74 5.09 -0.54 6.60
N ILE A 75 5.72 -0.45 5.44
CA ILE A 75 7.17 -0.33 5.30
C ILE A 75 7.62 1.10 5.62
N ASP A 76 6.96 2.10 5.03
CA ASP A 76 7.29 3.53 5.21
C ASP A 76 7.19 3.96 6.69
N GLU A 77 6.20 3.45 7.42
CA GLU A 77 6.04 3.71 8.85
C GLU A 77 7.20 3.13 9.70
N ARG A 78 7.82 2.03 9.26
CA ARG A 78 8.90 1.34 9.97
C ARG A 78 10.29 1.81 9.56
N ASP A 79 10.46 2.13 8.29
CA ASP A 79 11.67 2.71 7.70
C ASP A 79 11.29 3.91 6.82
N PRO A 80 11.22 5.12 7.40
CA PRO A 80 10.92 6.35 6.67
C PRO A 80 11.94 6.68 5.57
N ASN A 81 13.08 5.98 5.52
CA ASN A 81 14.09 6.15 4.48
C ASN A 81 13.93 5.19 3.31
N HIS A 82 12.94 4.29 3.32
CA HIS A 82 12.70 3.34 2.24
C HIS A 82 12.14 4.04 0.99
N ALA A 83 13.03 4.65 0.20
CA ALA A 83 12.69 5.54 -0.91
C ALA A 83 11.82 4.85 -1.98
N ALA A 84 12.07 3.57 -2.27
CA ALA A 84 11.31 2.81 -3.26
C ALA A 84 9.84 2.64 -2.86
N ALA A 85 9.55 2.24 -1.61
CA ALA A 85 8.18 2.08 -1.12
C ALA A 85 7.43 3.42 -1.13
N ARG A 86 8.09 4.52 -0.72
CA ARG A 86 7.49 5.86 -0.79
C ARG A 86 7.15 6.28 -2.20
N ASP A 87 8.04 6.03 -3.16
CA ASP A 87 7.79 6.33 -4.57
C ASP A 87 6.60 5.51 -5.10
N HIS A 88 6.55 4.20 -4.80
CA HIS A 88 5.42 3.36 -5.18
C HIS A 88 4.09 3.76 -4.52
N VAL A 89 4.11 4.18 -3.24
CA VAL A 89 2.91 4.70 -2.55
C VAL A 89 2.43 5.98 -3.22
N GLY A 90 3.33 6.92 -3.51
CA GLY A 90 2.99 8.16 -4.21
C GLY A 90 2.46 7.91 -5.63
N ALA A 91 3.08 6.98 -6.37
CA ALA A 91 2.60 6.56 -7.68
C ALA A 91 1.20 5.93 -7.62
N ALA A 92 0.93 5.06 -6.63
CA ALA A 92 -0.39 4.48 -6.42
C ALA A 92 -1.45 5.55 -6.12
N PHE A 93 -1.15 6.53 -5.26
CA PHE A 93 -2.06 7.65 -4.98
C PHE A 93 -2.34 8.51 -6.22
N TYR A 94 -1.31 8.77 -7.02
CA TYR A 94 -1.48 9.47 -8.30
C TYR A 94 -2.39 8.70 -9.26
N GLU A 95 -2.19 7.38 -9.40
CA GLU A 95 -3.01 6.54 -10.28
C GLU A 95 -4.48 6.46 -9.82
N MET A 96 -4.73 6.36 -8.50
CA MET A 96 -6.08 6.44 -7.94
C MET A 96 -6.71 7.81 -8.21
N ALA A 97 -5.95 8.90 -8.01
CA ALA A 97 -6.42 10.25 -8.28
C ALA A 97 -6.78 10.42 -9.76
N ARG A 98 -5.95 9.91 -10.68
CA ARG A 98 -6.18 9.98 -12.13
C ARG A 98 -7.45 9.23 -12.53
N ARG A 99 -7.67 8.03 -11.96
CA ARG A 99 -8.90 7.25 -12.17
C ARG A 99 -10.13 7.97 -11.63
N ALA A 100 -10.05 8.54 -10.42
CA ALA A 100 -11.15 9.33 -9.83
C ALA A 100 -11.51 10.54 -10.70
N PHE A 101 -10.49 11.28 -11.16
CA PHE A 101 -10.69 12.45 -12.02
C PHE A 101 -11.33 12.08 -13.36
N ALA A 102 -10.87 10.99 -13.98
CA ALA A 102 -11.46 10.45 -15.21
C ALA A 102 -12.91 9.98 -15.01
N GLY A 103 -13.23 9.44 -13.84
CA GLY A 103 -14.58 9.07 -13.42
C GLY A 103 -15.50 10.26 -13.09
N GLY A 104 -14.97 11.49 -13.10
CA GLY A 104 -15.72 12.71 -12.78
C GLY A 104 -15.76 13.05 -11.28
N ASP A 105 -15.11 12.26 -10.42
CA ASP A 105 -15.00 12.57 -9.00
C ASP A 105 -13.82 13.52 -8.75
N SER A 106 -14.03 14.79 -9.07
CA SER A 106 -13.03 15.83 -8.90
C SER A 106 -12.68 16.08 -7.43
N LYS A 107 -13.59 15.78 -6.48
CA LYS A 107 -13.33 15.92 -5.04
C LYS A 107 -12.32 14.87 -4.58
N GLU A 108 -12.57 13.62 -4.94
CA GLU A 108 -11.70 12.51 -4.56
C GLU A 108 -10.34 12.60 -5.27
N ALA A 109 -10.32 12.99 -6.55
CA ALA A 109 -9.09 13.25 -7.28
C ALA A 109 -8.21 14.31 -6.59
N LEU A 110 -8.81 15.41 -6.14
CA LEU A 110 -8.10 16.47 -5.42
C LEU A 110 -7.55 15.95 -4.08
N ARG A 111 -8.37 15.20 -3.33
CA ARG A 111 -7.98 14.64 -2.04
C ARG A 111 -6.79 13.70 -2.18
N LEU A 112 -6.84 12.77 -3.12
CA LEU A 112 -5.79 11.78 -3.37
C LEU A 112 -4.51 12.43 -3.89
N SER A 113 -4.61 13.42 -4.77
CA SER A 113 -3.45 14.15 -5.32
C SER A 113 -2.65 14.86 -4.23
N HIS A 114 -3.30 15.40 -3.20
CA HIS A 114 -2.62 16.05 -2.07
C HIS A 114 -1.88 15.08 -1.15
N ILE A 115 -2.17 13.78 -1.20
CA ILE A 115 -1.46 12.77 -0.39
C ILE A 115 -0.08 12.47 -1.00
N VAL A 116 0.10 12.69 -2.30
CA VAL A 116 1.36 12.44 -3.00
C VAL A 116 2.45 13.36 -2.46
N HIS A 117 3.48 12.77 -1.85
CA HIS A 117 4.58 13.50 -1.24
C HIS A 117 5.51 14.13 -2.29
N SER A 118 6.16 15.25 -1.96
CA SER A 118 7.06 15.98 -2.87
C SER A 118 8.28 15.19 -3.35
N THR A 119 8.63 14.11 -2.64
CA THR A 119 9.74 13.22 -2.96
C THR A 119 9.36 12.10 -3.94
N CYS A 120 8.08 11.98 -4.28
CA CYS A 120 7.60 11.00 -5.27
C CYS A 120 7.89 11.50 -6.69
N SER A 121 8.34 10.60 -7.56
CA SER A 121 8.60 10.86 -8.99
C SER A 121 7.39 11.47 -9.72
N ARG A 122 6.17 11.09 -9.31
CA ARG A 122 4.89 11.56 -9.87
C ARG A 122 4.34 12.84 -9.22
N PHE A 123 5.10 13.52 -8.37
CA PHE A 123 4.58 14.67 -7.61
C PHE A 123 4.09 15.82 -8.49
N ASP A 124 4.83 16.19 -9.54
CA ASP A 124 4.41 17.28 -10.42
C ASP A 124 3.12 16.94 -11.18
N GLU A 125 2.99 15.70 -11.65
CA GLU A 125 1.76 15.22 -12.30
C GLU A 125 0.57 15.23 -11.33
N ALA A 126 0.78 14.81 -10.07
CA ALA A 126 -0.25 14.87 -9.03
C ALA A 126 -0.66 16.32 -8.74
N ARG A 127 0.29 17.26 -8.69
CA ARG A 127 0.01 18.68 -8.47
C ARG A 127 -0.77 19.28 -9.63
N ASP A 128 -0.45 18.91 -10.87
CA ASP A 128 -1.19 19.39 -12.04
C ASP A 128 -2.60 18.80 -12.09
N LEU A 129 -2.77 17.54 -11.72
CA LEU A 129 -4.07 16.91 -11.57
C LEU A 129 -4.91 17.61 -10.49
N ALA A 130 -4.32 17.93 -9.33
CA ALA A 130 -4.98 18.69 -8.27
C ALA A 130 -5.52 20.04 -8.76
N ARG A 131 -4.72 20.77 -9.56
CA ARG A 131 -5.15 22.05 -10.15
C ARG A 131 -6.31 21.88 -11.13
N GLN A 132 -6.30 20.82 -11.93
CA GLN A 132 -7.40 20.52 -12.86
C GLN A 132 -8.68 20.14 -12.11
N ALA A 133 -8.56 19.24 -11.12
CA ALA A 133 -9.65 18.85 -10.25
C ALA A 133 -10.28 20.04 -9.54
N ARG A 134 -9.46 20.97 -9.02
CA ARG A 134 -9.95 22.17 -8.36
C ARG A 134 -10.74 23.08 -9.30
N ARG A 135 -10.21 23.35 -10.50
CA ARG A 135 -10.90 24.19 -11.50
C ARG A 135 -12.28 23.63 -11.86
N ARG A 136 -12.37 22.31 -12.08
CA ARG A 136 -13.64 21.65 -12.39
C ARG A 136 -14.65 21.76 -11.24
N LEU A 137 -14.20 21.66 -9.99
CA LEU A 137 -15.07 21.89 -8.82
C LEU A 137 -15.57 23.32 -8.74
N ASP A 138 -14.69 24.30 -8.95
CA ASP A 138 -15.05 25.72 -8.90
C ASP A 138 -16.05 26.06 -10.03
N GLU A 139 -15.88 25.47 -11.23
CA GLU A 139 -16.83 25.57 -12.34
C GLU A 139 -18.18 24.94 -12.00
N GLU A 140 -18.19 23.71 -11.47
CA GLU A 140 -19.41 23.01 -11.04
C GLU A 140 -20.16 23.83 -9.97
N GLU A 141 -19.45 24.42 -9.00
CA GLU A 141 -20.03 25.27 -7.97
C GLU A 141 -20.65 26.54 -8.58
N ALA A 142 -19.95 27.20 -9.50
CA ALA A 142 -20.45 28.39 -10.21
C ALA A 142 -21.72 28.12 -11.03
N LEU A 143 -21.86 26.93 -11.63
CA LEU A 143 -23.09 26.53 -12.32
C LEU A 143 -24.28 26.26 -11.36
N THR A 144 -24.00 25.90 -10.11
CA THR A 144 -25.03 25.56 -9.11
C THR A 144 -25.44 26.74 -8.22
N ALA A 145 -24.74 27.86 -8.29
CA ALA A 145 -25.06 29.05 -7.50
C ALA A 145 -26.37 29.72 -8.01
N PRO A 146 -27.35 30.01 -7.13
CA PRO A 146 -28.52 30.80 -7.52
C PRO A 146 -28.08 32.23 -7.85
N GLY A 147 -28.38 32.69 -9.07
CA GLY A 147 -28.11 34.05 -9.55
C GLY A 147 -28.99 35.11 -8.94
#